data_AF-A0A437GVB8-F1
#
_entry.id   AF-A0A437GVB8-F1
#
_cell.length_a   1.000
_cell.length_b   1.000
_cell.length_c   1.000
_cell.angle_alpha   90.00
_cell.angle_beta   90.00
_cell.angle_gamma   90.00
#
_symmetry.space_group_name_H-M   'P 1'
#
loop_
_entity.id
_entity.type
_entity.pdbx_description
1 polymer ?
#
loop_
_entity_poly.entity_id
_entity_poly.type
_entity_poly.pdbx_seq_one_letter_code
_entity_poly.pdbx_strand_id
1 'polypeptide(L)' 'MDELPPLMTPAKLCQARTRAGTLCRCPALRGRERCRLHGGRAGAPKGEANGSWKHGGQTNDAIALRREAGRLLKELRNV' A
#
# COMPACT_ATOMS: atom_id res chain seq x y z
N MET A 1 25.88 38.05 -0.47
CA MET A 1 26.15 36.70 0.04
C MET A 1 24.89 35.90 -0.18
N ASP A 2 25.04 34.95 -1.09
CA ASP A 2 24.05 34.25 -1.90
C ASP A 2 22.93 33.57 -1.09
N GLU A 3 21.72 34.10 -1.19
CA GLU A 3 20.51 33.31 -0.92
C GLU A 3 20.29 32.38 -2.12
N LEU A 4 20.91 31.20 -2.07
CA LEU A 4 20.65 30.16 -3.05
C LEU A 4 19.18 29.74 -2.94
N PRO A 5 18.38 29.80 -4.03
CA PRO A 5 16.96 29.45 -3.96
C PRO A 5 16.81 27.98 -3.52
N PRO A 6 15.82 27.66 -2.67
CA PRO A 6 15.60 26.30 -2.20
C PRO A 6 15.42 25.40 -3.42
N LEU A 7 16.31 24.42 -3.55
CA LEU A 7 16.32 23.46 -4.66
C LEU A 7 14.91 22.87 -4.82
N MET A 8 14.23 23.31 -5.89
CA MET A 8 12.87 22.93 -6.24
C MET A 8 12.75 21.41 -6.42
N THR A 9 12.30 20.73 -5.37
CA THR A 9 11.31 19.66 -5.52
C THR A 9 10.45 19.62 -4.25
N PRO A 10 9.16 20.05 -4.28
CA PRO A 10 8.25 19.92 -3.13
C PRO A 10 7.80 18.47 -2.89
N ALA A 11 8.48 17.48 -3.50
CA ALA A 11 8.11 16.08 -3.42
C ALA A 11 8.75 15.45 -2.20
N LYS A 12 7.93 14.79 -1.37
CA LYS A 12 8.41 13.93 -0.28
C LYS A 12 9.46 12.95 -0.81
N LEU A 13 10.53 12.72 -0.04
CA LEU A 13 11.52 11.70 -0.36
C LEU A 13 11.02 10.31 0.05
N CYS A 14 11.39 9.29 -0.74
CA CYS A 14 10.95 7.91 -0.52
C CYS A 14 11.39 7.31 0.83
N GLN A 15 12.62 7.61 1.26
CA GLN A 15 13.20 7.18 2.54
C GLN A 15 13.19 5.66 2.81
N ALA A 16 12.90 4.81 1.82
CA ALA A 16 13.05 3.37 1.97
C ALA A 16 14.52 3.01 2.19
N ARG A 17 14.79 2.02 3.06
CA ARG A 17 16.14 1.51 3.26
C ARG A 17 16.63 0.84 1.97
N THR A 18 17.72 1.34 1.43
CA THR A 18 18.39 0.79 0.24
C THR A 18 19.21 -0.45 0.62
N ARG A 19 19.65 -1.21 -0.38
CA ARG A 19 20.55 -2.36 -0.17
C ARG A 19 21.88 -1.98 0.51
N ALA A 20 22.33 -0.74 0.33
CA ALA A 20 23.52 -0.19 0.98
C ALA A 20 23.28 0.27 2.44
N GLY A 21 22.06 0.11 2.97
CA GLY A 21 21.71 0.50 4.34
C GLY A 21 21.33 1.97 4.54
N THR A 22 21.51 2.82 3.53
CA THR A 22 21.12 4.24 3.57
C THR A 22 19.66 4.46 3.15
N LEU A 23 19.10 5.62 3.51
CA LEU A 23 17.74 6.02 3.12
C LEU A 23 17.68 6.45 1.65
N CYS A 24 16.63 6.04 0.94
CA CYS A 24 16.41 6.42 -0.45
C CYS A 24 16.11 7.92 -0.59
N ARG A 25 16.92 8.62 -1.37
CA ARG A 25 16.76 10.05 -1.69
C ARG A 25 15.99 10.33 -2.99
N CYS A 26 15.42 9.31 -3.64
CA CYS A 26 14.57 9.54 -4.80
C CYS A 26 13.24 10.19 -4.37
N PRO A 27 12.65 11.07 -5.21
CA PRO A 27 11.33 11.61 -4.96
C PRO A 27 10.29 10.48 -4.93
N ALA A 28 9.39 10.54 -3.96
CA ALA A 28 8.23 9.66 -3.89
C ALA A 28 7.28 9.96 -5.05
N LEU A 29 6.51 8.95 -5.45
CA LEU A 29 5.44 9.16 -6.43
C LEU A 29 4.38 10.08 -5.82
N ARG A 30 3.75 10.94 -6.65
CA ARG A 30 2.71 11.89 -6.19
C ARG A 30 1.62 11.13 -5.43
N GLY A 31 1.32 11.58 -4.20
CA GLY A 31 0.33 10.94 -3.32
C GLY A 31 0.76 9.59 -2.73
N ARG A 32 2.04 9.23 -2.83
CA ARG A 32 2.62 8.00 -2.26
C ARG A 32 3.80 8.37 -1.36
N GLU A 33 4.13 7.45 -0.46
CA GLU A 33 5.27 7.58 0.44
C GLU A 33 6.58 7.05 -0.19
N ARG A 34 6.48 6.22 -1.25
CA ARG A 34 7.63 5.49 -1.82
C ARG A 34 7.85 5.87 -3.29
N CYS A 35 9.09 5.77 -3.75
CA CYS A 35 9.45 6.03 -5.16
C CYS A 35 9.08 4.83 -6.04
N ARG A 36 9.19 5.02 -7.38
CA ARG A 36 8.91 3.97 -8.37
C ARG A 36 9.70 2.67 -8.15
N LEU A 37 10.92 2.77 -7.61
CA LEU A 37 11.81 1.63 -7.37
C LEU A 37 11.51 0.89 -6.06
N HIS A 38 10.98 1.60 -5.06
CA HIS A 38 10.68 1.03 -3.74
C HIS A 38 9.19 0.75 -3.55
N GLY A 39 8.46 0.42 -4.63
CA GLY A 39 7.06 -0.01 -4.54
C GLY A 39 6.03 1.12 -4.51
N GLY A 40 6.38 2.35 -4.91
CA GLY A 40 5.37 3.40 -5.07
C GLY A 40 4.36 3.15 -6.19
N ARG A 41 4.65 2.19 -7.09
CA ARG A 41 3.70 1.65 -8.09
C ARG A 41 2.95 0.41 -7.61
N ALA A 42 3.19 -0.03 -6.37
CA ALA A 42 2.52 -1.21 -5.83
C ALA A 42 1.04 -0.93 -5.52
N GLY A 43 0.28 -2.01 -5.41
CA GLY A 43 -1.16 -2.00 -5.23
C GLY A 43 -1.87 -2.30 -6.54
N ALA A 44 -2.41 -3.52 -6.64
CA ALA A 44 -3.35 -3.86 -7.70
C ALA A 44 -4.64 -3.02 -7.53
N PRO A 45 -5.36 -2.74 -8.63
CA PRO A 45 -6.68 -2.14 -8.53
C PRO A 45 -7.64 -3.04 -7.72
N LYS A 46 -8.76 -2.48 -7.29
CA LYS A 46 -9.82 -3.22 -6.58
C LYS A 46 -10.88 -3.72 -7.57
N GLY A 47 -11.64 -4.73 -7.14
CA GLY A 47 -12.75 -5.26 -7.93
C GLY A 47 -12.31 -5.92 -9.23
N GLU A 48 -13.18 -5.87 -10.24
CA GLU A 48 -13.01 -6.51 -11.57
C GLU A 48 -11.75 -6.07 -12.31
N ALA A 49 -11.26 -4.86 -12.05
CA ALA A 49 -10.01 -4.38 -12.63
C ALA A 49 -8.77 -5.13 -12.11
N ASN A 50 -8.88 -5.84 -10.99
CA ASN A 50 -7.80 -6.66 -10.47
C ASN A 50 -7.68 -7.95 -11.30
N GLY A 51 -6.50 -8.22 -11.86
CA GLY A 51 -6.28 -9.44 -12.65
C GLY A 51 -6.48 -10.76 -11.88
N SER A 52 -6.50 -10.73 -10.55
CA SER A 52 -6.86 -11.91 -9.72
C SER A 52 -8.35 -11.99 -9.37
N TRP A 53 -9.15 -11.04 -9.83
CA TRP A 53 -10.60 -11.05 -9.60
C TRP A 53 -11.25 -12.14 -10.46
N LYS A 54 -12.16 -12.89 -9.83
CA LYS A 54 -12.90 -13.97 -10.49
C LYS A 54 -14.40 -13.71 -10.42
N HIS A 55 -14.96 -13.81 -9.22
CA HIS A 55 -16.40 -13.66 -8.96
C HIS A 55 -16.65 -12.88 -7.65
N GLY A 56 -15.70 -12.03 -7.25
CA GLY A 56 -15.78 -11.26 -5.99
C GLY A 56 -15.62 -12.06 -4.69
N GLY A 57 -15.61 -13.39 -4.70
CA GLY A 57 -15.56 -14.22 -3.48
C GLY A 57 -14.27 -14.07 -2.65
N GLN A 58 -13.21 -13.51 -3.23
CA GLN A 58 -11.93 -13.27 -2.57
C GLN A 58 -11.63 -11.78 -2.33
N THR A 59 -12.65 -10.92 -2.37
CA THR A 59 -12.50 -9.52 -1.95
C THR A 59 -12.29 -9.44 -0.44
N ASN A 60 -11.73 -8.32 0.02
CA ASN A 60 -11.57 -8.06 1.46
C ASN A 60 -12.91 -8.16 2.20
N ASP A 61 -13.98 -7.66 1.60
CA ASP A 61 -15.33 -7.67 2.21
C ASP A 61 -15.87 -9.10 2.31
N ALA A 62 -15.72 -9.91 1.26
CA ALA A 62 -16.15 -11.31 1.28
C ALA A 62 -15.34 -12.13 2.31
N ILE A 63 -14.04 -11.86 2.44
CA ILE A 63 -13.19 -12.50 3.46
C ILE A 63 -13.60 -12.05 4.86
N ALA A 64 -13.87 -10.76 5.08
CA ALA A 64 -14.31 -10.22 6.36
C ALA A 64 -15.63 -10.85 6.82
N LEU A 65 -16.62 -10.92 5.92
CA LEU A 65 -17.90 -11.55 6.18
C LEU A 65 -17.75 -13.02 6.59
N ARG A 66 -16.94 -13.81 5.87
CA ARG A 66 -16.69 -15.22 6.23
C ARG A 66 -16.03 -15.37 7.59
N ARG A 67 -15.08 -14.49 7.93
CA ARG A 67 -14.42 -14.49 9.24
C ARG A 67 -15.42 -14.20 10.35
N GLU A 68 -16.29 -13.22 10.15
CA GLU A 68 -17.32 -12.85 11.12
C GLU A 68 -18.36 -13.97 11.30
N ALA A 69 -18.87 -14.54 10.20
CA ALA A 69 -19.77 -15.68 10.26
C ALA A 69 -19.13 -16.88 10.99
N GLY A 70 -17.86 -17.19 10.68
CA GLY A 70 -17.10 -18.25 11.36
C GLY A 70 -16.91 -17.99 12.85
N ARG A 71 -16.69 -16.74 13.25
CA ARG A 71 -16.62 -16.34 14.67
C ARG A 71 -17.93 -16.61 15.39
N LEU A 72 -19.05 -16.16 14.83
CA LEU A 72 -20.38 -16.36 15.41
C LEU A 72 -20.73 -17.86 15.53
N LEU A 73 -20.47 -18.64 14.48
CA LEU A 73 -20.71 -20.10 14.51
C LEU A 73 -19.88 -20.80 15.59
N LYS A 74 -18.65 -20.34 15.84
CA LYS A 74 -17.79 -20.88 16.91
C LYS A 74 -18.33 -20.50 18.29
N GLU A 75 -18.82 -19.28 18.46
CA GLU A 75 -19.47 -18.83 19.71
C GLU A 75 -20.69 -19.71 20.01
N LEU A 76 -21.58 -19.92 19.03
CA LEU A 76 -22.77 -20.77 19.19
C LEU A 76 -22.45 -22.24 19.50
N ARG A 77 -21.34 -22.78 18.98
CA ARG A 77 -20.93 -24.18 19.25
C ARG A 77 -20.40 -24.39 20.67
N ASN A 78 -19.95 -23.33 21.33
CA ASN A 78 -19.35 -23.39 22.67
C ASN A 78 -20.33 -22.96 23.77
N VAL A 79 -21.62 -22.82 23.44
CA VAL A 79 -22.75 -22.67 24.39
C VAL A 79 -23.40 -24.04 24.54
#